data_AF-A0A838DT79-F1
#
_entry.id   AF-A0A838DT79-F1
#
_cell.length_a   1.000
_cell.length_b   1.000
_cell.length_c   1.000
_cell.angle_alpha   90.00
_cell.angle_beta   90.00
_cell.angle_gamma   90.00
#
_symmetry.space_group_name_H-M   'P 1'
#
loop_
_entity.id
_entity.type
_entity.pdbx_description
1 polymer ?
#
loop_
_entity_poly.entity_id
_entity_poly.type
_entity_poly.pdbx_seq_one_letter_code
_entity_poly.pdbx_strand_id
1 'polypeptide(L)'
;MTSYTNQDNIKSRSEVRTVTHIPTFPTDTTLNTPEQRVRFELLRLAFFTLKLRKLEQQPEEARKGKTEEESTFEFHCSLLRHAIFQQVLALIQLDARDQAMQIISTCRAS
;
A
#
# COMPACT_ATOMS: atom_id res chain seq x y z
N MET A 1 71.64 -22.00 2.73
CA MET A 1 71.56 -21.19 3.97
C MET A 1 70.35 -20.28 3.83
N THR A 2 69.34 -20.51 4.69
CA THR A 2 68.22 -19.60 5.09
C THR A 2 67.39 -18.95 3.97
N SER A 3 66.15 -19.38 3.69
CA SER A 3 64.89 -18.97 4.39
C SER A 3 64.87 -17.45 4.61
N TYR A 4 63.92 -16.67 4.07
CA TYR A 4 62.52 -16.58 4.51
C TYR A 4 61.57 -16.17 3.38
N THR A 5 60.50 -16.95 3.21
CA THR A 5 59.24 -16.55 2.56
C THR A 5 58.43 -15.70 3.53
N ASN A 6 58.11 -14.45 3.17
CA ASN A 6 57.13 -13.64 3.90
C ASN A 6 55.84 -13.52 3.08
N GLN A 7 54.78 -14.10 3.64
CA GLN A 7 53.38 -13.83 3.31
C GLN A 7 53.01 -12.43 3.79
N ASP A 8 52.22 -11.72 2.99
CA ASP A 8 51.17 -10.78 3.43
C ASP A 8 50.22 -10.63 2.23
N ASN A 9 49.26 -11.54 2.03
CA ASN A 9 47.91 -11.50 2.59
C ASN A 9 47.21 -10.13 2.48
N ILE A 10 47.05 -9.62 1.26
CA ILE A 10 45.95 -8.70 0.96
C ILE A 10 44.77 -9.53 0.44
N LYS A 11 44.01 -9.99 1.42
CA LYS A 11 42.64 -10.49 1.37
C LYS A 11 41.85 -9.87 0.22
N SER A 12 41.73 -10.58 -0.90
CA SER A 12 40.75 -10.31 -1.94
C SER A 12 39.36 -10.46 -1.33
N ARG A 13 38.82 -9.35 -0.84
CA ARG A 13 37.45 -9.22 -0.35
C ARG A 13 36.56 -9.47 -1.56
N SER A 14 36.16 -10.74 -1.73
CA SER A 14 35.01 -11.11 -2.54
C SER A 14 33.83 -10.36 -1.94
N GLU A 15 33.50 -9.22 -2.55
CA GLU A 15 32.19 -8.62 -2.38
C GLU A 15 31.20 -9.64 -2.93
N VAL A 16 30.73 -10.52 -2.04
CA VAL A 16 29.45 -11.18 -2.22
C VAL A 16 28.44 -10.04 -2.24
N ARG A 17 28.22 -9.48 -3.43
CA ARG A 17 27.03 -8.72 -3.73
C ARG A 17 25.90 -9.72 -3.52
N THR A 18 25.39 -9.78 -2.29
CA THR A 18 24.07 -10.31 -2.02
C THR A 18 23.15 -9.43 -2.84
N VAL A 19 22.90 -9.86 -4.08
CA VAL A 19 21.80 -9.38 -4.89
C VAL A 19 20.59 -9.66 -4.03
N THR A 20 20.10 -8.62 -3.36
CA THR A 20 18.82 -8.66 -2.69
C THR A 20 17.84 -8.92 -3.83
N HIS A 21 17.44 -10.19 -3.97
CA HIS A 21 16.44 -10.58 -4.93
C HIS A 21 15.15 -9.95 -4.44
N ILE A 22 14.91 -8.71 -4.84
CA ILE A 22 13.61 -8.07 -4.68
C ILE A 22 12.68 -9.01 -5.43
N PRO A 23 11.74 -9.69 -4.74
CA PRO A 23 10.83 -10.59 -5.42
C PRO A 23 10.18 -9.81 -6.55
N THR A 24 10.45 -10.25 -7.78
CA THR A 24 9.89 -9.64 -8.98
C THR A 24 8.39 -9.67 -8.82
N PHE A 25 7.77 -8.51 -8.94
CA PHE A 25 6.31 -8.41 -8.91
C PHE A 25 5.77 -9.37 -9.98
N PRO A 26 4.82 -10.27 -9.66
CA PRO A 26 4.37 -11.28 -10.58
C PRO A 26 3.93 -10.62 -11.89
N THR A 27 4.54 -11.04 -12.99
CA THR A 27 4.25 -10.51 -14.34
C THR A 27 2.80 -10.80 -14.73
N ASP A 28 2.25 -11.91 -14.22
CA ASP A 28 0.84 -12.26 -14.33
C ASP A 28 0.06 -11.59 -13.19
N THR A 29 -0.37 -10.36 -13.43
CA THR A 29 -1.31 -9.60 -12.57
C THR A 29 -2.77 -10.03 -12.78
N THR A 30 -3.00 -11.19 -13.39
CA THR A 30 -4.34 -11.62 -13.78
C THR A 30 -5.10 -12.19 -12.59
N LEU A 31 -6.13 -11.47 -12.17
CA LEU A 31 -7.15 -11.98 -11.26
C LEU A 31 -8.05 -12.94 -12.05
N ASN A 32 -7.59 -14.19 -12.15
CA ASN A 32 -8.13 -15.18 -13.09
C ASN A 32 -9.54 -15.65 -12.74
N THR A 33 -9.92 -15.61 -11.46
CA THR A 33 -11.27 -16.03 -11.03
C THR A 33 -12.15 -14.84 -10.63
N PRO A 34 -13.48 -14.95 -10.78
CA PRO A 34 -14.42 -13.97 -10.22
C PRO A 34 -14.20 -13.71 -8.74
N GLU A 35 -13.90 -14.75 -7.95
CA GLU A 35 -13.68 -14.64 -6.51
C GLU A 35 -12.40 -13.86 -6.19
N GLN A 36 -11.33 -14.05 -6.97
CA GLN A 36 -10.10 -13.28 -6.82
C GLN A 36 -10.33 -11.79 -7.10
N ARG A 37 -11.11 -11.48 -8.15
CA ARG A 37 -11.52 -10.11 -8.47
C ARG A 37 -12.30 -9.49 -7.32
N VAL A 38 -13.33 -10.17 -6.83
CA VAL A 38 -14.12 -9.72 -5.66
C VAL A 38 -13.22 -9.45 -4.46
N ARG A 39 -12.36 -10.41 -4.08
CA ARG A 39 -11.46 -10.28 -2.91
C ARG A 39 -10.49 -9.10 -3.05
N PHE A 40 -9.93 -8.91 -4.23
CA PHE A 40 -9.03 -7.79 -4.50
C PHE A 40 -9.77 -6.45 -4.42
N GLU A 41 -10.97 -6.37 -4.99
CA GLU A 41 -11.78 -5.16 -4.95
C GLU A 41 -12.25 -4.83 -3.52
N LEU A 42 -12.56 -5.84 -2.70
CA LEU A 42 -12.87 -5.67 -1.27
C LEU A 42 -11.65 -5.18 -0.47
N LEU A 43 -10.46 -5.71 -0.75
CA LEU A 43 -9.22 -5.28 -0.11
C LEU A 43 -8.91 -3.81 -0.41
N ARG A 44 -9.04 -3.41 -1.68
CA ARG A 44 -8.89 -2.00 -2.09
C ARG A 44 -9.90 -1.10 -1.38
N LEU A 45 -11.16 -1.53 -1.26
CA LEU A 45 -12.19 -0.78 -0.55
C LEU A 45 -11.82 -0.58 0.93
N ALA A 46 -11.38 -1.64 1.60
CA ALA A 46 -10.94 -1.57 2.99
C ALA A 46 -9.76 -0.60 3.14
N PHE A 47 -8.77 -0.68 2.25
CA PHE A 47 -7.61 0.21 2.25
C PHE A 47 -8.01 1.69 2.12
N PHE A 48 -8.83 2.04 1.12
CA PHE A 48 -9.24 3.43 0.93
C PHE A 48 -10.08 3.95 2.09
N THR A 49 -10.96 3.12 2.65
CA THR A 49 -11.81 3.50 3.80
C THR A 49 -10.96 3.76 5.05
N LEU A 50 -9.99 2.88 5.34
CA LEU A 50 -9.06 3.07 6.47
C LEU A 50 -8.17 4.30 6.27
N LYS A 51 -7.72 4.55 5.03
CA LYS A 51 -6.91 5.72 4.69
C LYS A 51 -7.70 7.02 4.87
N LEU A 52 -8.96 7.04 4.45
CA LEU A 52 -9.86 8.18 4.65
C LEU A 52 -10.07 8.44 6.15
N ARG A 53 -10.38 7.40 6.92
CA ARG A 53 -10.52 7.51 8.39
C ARG A 53 -9.27 8.10 9.04
N LYS A 54 -8.09 7.59 8.67
CA LYS A 54 -6.81 8.07 9.22
C LYS A 54 -6.58 9.56 8.92
N LEU A 55 -6.96 10.03 7.73
CA LEU A 55 -6.90 11.44 7.38
C LEU A 55 -7.90 12.26 8.20
N GLU A 56 -9.16 11.80 8.29
CA GLU A 56 -10.22 12.48 9.03
C GLU A 56 -9.93 12.58 10.53
N GLN A 57 -9.25 11.59 11.12
CA GLN A 57 -8.81 11.57 12.53
C GLN A 57 -7.54 12.39 12.80
N GLN A 58 -6.88 12.92 11.78
CA GLN A 58 -5.68 13.71 11.97
C GLN A 58 -6.02 14.99 12.77
N PRO A 59 -5.30 15.32 13.85
CA PRO A 59 -5.68 16.40 14.74
C PRO A 59 -5.74 17.76 14.02
N GLU A 60 -6.73 18.58 14.36
CA GLU A 60 -6.92 19.95 13.84
C GLU A 60 -5.69 20.83 14.02
N GLU A 61 -4.88 20.60 15.06
CA GLU A 61 -3.61 21.30 15.29
C GLU A 61 -2.54 20.98 14.22
N ALA A 62 -2.62 19.82 13.56
CA ALA A 62 -1.80 19.49 12.41
C ALA A 62 -2.35 20.07 11.09
N ARG A 63 -3.55 20.67 11.10
CA ARG A 63 -4.21 21.29 9.94
C ARG A 63 -4.18 22.83 10.00
N LYS A 64 -4.19 23.40 11.20
CA LYS A 64 -4.12 24.85 11.42
C LYS A 64 -2.67 25.35 11.30
N GLY A 65 -2.29 25.70 10.09
CA GLY A 65 -1.00 26.37 9.85
C GLY A 65 -0.86 27.05 8.50
N LYS A 66 -1.48 26.52 7.44
CA LYS A 66 -1.40 27.10 6.09
C LYS A 66 -2.69 26.83 5.33
N THR A 67 -3.30 27.87 4.78
CA THR A 67 -4.51 27.78 3.94
C THR A 67 -4.35 26.80 2.75
N GLU A 68 -3.12 26.58 2.29
CA GLU A 68 -2.79 25.58 1.27
C GLU A 68 -2.87 24.12 1.78
N GLU A 69 -2.58 23.88 3.07
CA GLU A 69 -2.64 22.55 3.68
C GLU A 69 -4.10 22.11 3.91
N GLU A 70 -5.02 23.06 4.15
CA GLU A 70 -6.45 22.80 4.28
C GLU A 70 -7.10 22.42 2.93
N SER A 71 -6.78 23.18 1.86
CA SER A 71 -7.22 22.86 0.50
C SER A 71 -6.72 21.49 0.01
N THR A 72 -5.46 21.16 0.30
CA THR A 72 -4.90 19.85 -0.07
C THR A 72 -5.50 18.71 0.76
N PHE A 73 -5.80 18.94 2.05
CA PHE A 73 -6.53 17.98 2.88
C PHE A 73 -7.93 17.67 2.32
N GLU A 74 -8.71 18.70 1.99
CA GLU A 74 -10.04 18.55 1.41
C GLU A 74 -9.99 17.83 0.06
N PHE A 75 -9.00 18.16 -0.77
CA PHE A 75 -8.75 17.48 -2.03
C PHE A 75 -8.48 15.98 -1.82
N HIS A 76 -7.59 15.62 -0.88
CA HIS A 76 -7.28 14.21 -0.59
C HIS A 76 -8.50 13.44 -0.07
N CYS A 77 -9.29 14.06 0.82
CA CYS A 77 -10.52 13.46 1.31
C CYS A 77 -11.53 13.24 0.18
N SER A 78 -11.71 14.23 -0.70
CA SER A 78 -12.60 14.14 -1.86
C SER A 78 -12.15 13.05 -2.83
N LEU A 79 -10.85 12.95 -3.10
CA LEU A 79 -10.27 11.92 -3.94
C LEU A 79 -10.53 10.51 -3.38
N LEU A 80 -10.33 10.32 -2.07
CA LEU A 80 -10.58 9.02 -1.43
C LEU A 80 -12.07 8.66 -1.41
N ARG A 81 -12.97 9.62 -1.16
CA ARG A 81 -14.41 9.38 -1.25
C ARG A 81 -14.82 8.97 -2.66
N HIS A 82 -14.25 9.61 -3.69
CA HIS A 82 -14.48 9.22 -5.07
C HIS A 82 -13.92 7.81 -5.36
N ALA A 83 -12.71 7.50 -4.91
CA ALA A 83 -12.12 6.17 -5.07
C ALA A 83 -12.97 5.08 -4.40
N ILE A 84 -13.45 5.32 -3.18
CA ILE A 84 -14.38 4.43 -2.47
C ILE A 84 -15.67 4.25 -3.27
N PHE A 85 -16.24 5.32 -3.80
CA PHE A 85 -17.46 5.24 -4.62
C PHE A 85 -17.25 4.37 -5.87
N GLN A 86 -16.17 4.59 -6.63
CA GLN A 86 -15.85 3.76 -7.80
C GLN A 86 -15.65 2.29 -7.42
N GLN A 87 -15.00 2.03 -6.29
CA GLN A 87 -14.77 0.70 -5.77
C GLN A 87 -16.08 -0.02 -5.40
N VAL A 88 -17.05 0.71 -4.82
CA VAL A 88 -18.39 0.18 -4.53
C VAL A 88 -19.15 -0.13 -5.82
N LEU A 89 -19.06 0.71 -6.85
CA LEU A 89 -19.67 0.42 -8.15
C LEU A 89 -19.09 -0.84 -8.78
N ALA A 90 -17.76 -1.02 -8.74
CA ALA A 90 -17.10 -2.24 -9.20
C ALA A 90 -17.58 -3.48 -8.42
N LEU A 91 -17.71 -3.39 -7.10
CA LEU A 91 -18.20 -4.48 -6.26
C LEU A 91 -19.69 -4.80 -6.50
N ILE A 92 -20.52 -3.81 -6.83
CA ILE A 92 -21.91 -4.04 -7.24
C ILE A 92 -21.95 -4.85 -8.54
N GLN A 93 -21.11 -4.51 -9.52
CA GLN A 93 -21.01 -5.27 -10.78
C GLN A 93 -20.54 -6.71 -10.58
N LEU A 94 -19.87 -7.00 -9.46
CA LEU A 94 -19.41 -8.33 -9.06
C LEU A 94 -20.35 -9.01 -8.03
N ASP A 95 -21.56 -8.49 -7.80
CA ASP A 95 -22.54 -9.02 -6.84
C ASP A 95 -22.04 -9.08 -5.38
N ALA A 96 -21.12 -8.18 -5.02
CA ALA A 96 -20.48 -8.12 -3.70
C ALA A 96 -20.87 -6.86 -2.90
N ARG A 97 -22.04 -6.27 -3.19
CA ARG A 97 -22.52 -5.03 -2.56
C ARG A 97 -22.58 -5.12 -1.04
N ASP A 98 -23.15 -6.17 -0.50
CA ASP A 98 -23.37 -6.27 0.95
C ASP A 98 -22.05 -6.41 1.70
N GLN A 99 -21.09 -7.14 1.14
CA GLN A 99 -19.72 -7.22 1.65
C GLN A 99 -19.05 -5.83 1.62
N ALA A 100 -19.25 -5.05 0.55
CA ALA A 100 -18.73 -3.69 0.45
C ALA A 100 -19.28 -2.79 1.57
N MET A 101 -20.59 -2.83 1.82
CA MET A 101 -21.24 -2.04 2.87
C MET A 101 -20.81 -2.49 4.28
N GLN A 102 -20.60 -3.79 4.48
CA GLN A 102 -20.07 -4.33 5.73
C GLN A 102 -18.64 -3.84 6.00
N ILE A 103 -17.77 -3.80 4.98
CA ILE A 103 -16.42 -3.25 5.12
C ILE A 103 -16.47 -1.77 5.49
N ILE A 104 -17.27 -0.96 4.79
CA ILE A 104 -17.38 0.47 5.05
C ILE A 104 -17.85 0.74 6.48
N SER A 105 -18.89 0.02 6.94
CA SER A 105 -19.41 0.17 8.30
C SER A 105 -18.39 -0.25 9.35
N THR A 106 -17.73 -1.40 9.16
CA THR A 106 -16.70 -1.92 10.09
C THR A 106 -15.52 -0.96 10.21
N CYS A 107 -14.99 -0.50 9.07
CA CYS A 107 -13.85 0.42 9.05
C CYS A 107 -14.18 1.80 9.61
N ARG A 108 -15.46 2.21 9.66
CA ARG A 108 -15.89 3.48 10.27
C ARG A 108 -16.21 3.37 11.75
N ALA A 109 -16.64 2.19 12.22
CA ALA A 109 -17.04 1.95 13.61
C ALA A 109 -15.87 1.60 14.54
N SER A 110 -14.80 0.99 13.99
CA SER A 110 -13.52 0.78 14.70
C SER A 110 -12.68 2.04 14.71
#